data_AF-M1ZYM7-F1
#
_entry.id   AF-M1ZYM7-F1
#
_cell.length_a   1.000
_cell.length_b   1.000
_cell.length_c   1.000
_cell.angle_alpha   90.00
_cell.angle_beta   90.00
_cell.angle_gamma   90.00
#
_symmetry.space_group_name_H-M   'P 1'
#
loop_
_entity.id
_entity.type
_entity.pdbx_description
1 polymer ?
#
loop_
_entity_poly.entity_id
_entity_poly.type
_entity_poly.pdbx_seq_one_letter_code
_entity_poly.pdbx_strand_id
1 'polypeptide(L)'
;MNLYQQRILDARKEFLKLNKKQERELLRIYQELAKELSSEISSCKTSSSKQHLSGMEEIVQAYINELNNKLNNVIKSNIKSSSQIASTTSLAYYDSITDDVKLRSMFNKSVINTSASTVKKLIRGKYYEDGKTLDKRIWNVTKSNAKDIDTLIKVNVAKGANARKLAQQLERYINPAKRIEAKTLEVGMNKSISYQAQRLARTSITHSFAETTIENAKNNPFNKGIKWNLSASHSFRMHGKTDICDDYDGRVFKPNEVPLQHPNCLCYFTEENEDINKAIKELKAWNKGKSNSKLDKWYEDNKKLNIIEYPKEKSKEIQWKDFKGNYTEFKNKREIKKHLIDNYKIKFSDSTKYPINKDILQDSVNWLDKFHSYFEGFKEIDPVELPIIKIKARMNAVGYYQYYINKPQAVELALNGAYFTDKGYNNSYIEQCIKSKWTVANAKPHKTFVHEYGHHIADSMKWLDKDSGISSNNWCKEFIENTISDYNKKYNEDISFKNIAELVSRYGGTKPEEAFAETFAEYFGGENPRKFAKVFGEKVEKKLKEYIKMKG
;
A
#
# COMPACT_ATOMS: atom_id res chain seq x y z
N MET A 1 -23.60 -20.66 -22.05
CA MET A 1 -22.62 -19.58 -21.78
C MET A 1 -21.36 -20.22 -21.26
N ASN A 2 -20.19 -19.94 -21.85
CA ASN A 2 -18.92 -20.53 -21.40
C ASN A 2 -18.31 -19.73 -20.22
N LEU A 3 -17.24 -20.26 -19.60
CA LEU A 3 -16.58 -19.65 -18.44
C LEU A 3 -16.15 -18.20 -18.71
N TYR A 4 -15.58 -17.95 -19.89
CA TYR A 4 -15.16 -16.61 -20.31
C TYR A 4 -16.33 -15.62 -20.39
N GLN A 5 -17.43 -15.99 -21.05
CA GLN A 5 -18.64 -15.17 -21.16
C GLN A 5 -19.27 -14.90 -19.79
N GLN A 6 -19.29 -15.90 -18.90
CA GLN A 6 -19.75 -15.71 -17.53
C GLN A 6 -18.88 -14.70 -16.79
N ARG A 7 -17.54 -14.82 -16.91
CA ARG A 7 -16.61 -13.92 -16.24
C ARG A 7 -16.71 -12.48 -16.74
N ILE A 8 -17.01 -12.24 -18.03
CA ILE A 8 -17.29 -10.88 -18.54
C ILE A 8 -18.46 -10.23 -17.78
N LEU A 9 -19.57 -10.97 -17.62
CA LEU A 9 -20.75 -10.46 -16.90
C LEU A 9 -20.44 -10.20 -15.42
N ASP A 10 -19.71 -11.10 -14.79
CA ASP A 10 -19.35 -10.97 -13.37
C ASP A 10 -18.39 -9.81 -13.13
N ALA A 11 -17.37 -9.66 -13.99
CA ALA A 11 -16.46 -8.51 -13.95
C ALA A 11 -17.22 -7.18 -14.11
N ARG A 12 -18.22 -7.12 -15.00
CA ARG A 12 -19.05 -5.91 -15.15
C ARG A 12 -19.87 -5.62 -13.88
N LYS A 13 -20.46 -6.64 -13.25
CA LYS A 13 -21.19 -6.47 -11.98
C LYS A 13 -20.27 -6.00 -10.86
N GLU A 14 -19.08 -6.59 -10.75
CA GLU A 14 -18.07 -6.20 -9.76
C GLU A 14 -17.60 -4.76 -9.96
N PHE A 15 -17.34 -4.35 -11.20
CA PHE A 15 -17.00 -2.96 -11.52
C PHE A 15 -18.10 -1.97 -11.11
N LEU A 16 -19.37 -2.29 -11.38
CA LEU A 16 -20.49 -1.44 -10.98
C LEU A 16 -20.63 -1.35 -9.44
N LYS A 17 -20.40 -2.46 -8.73
CA LYS A 17 -20.36 -2.48 -7.26
C LYS A 17 -19.20 -1.62 -6.73
N LEU A 18 -18.02 -1.73 -7.31
CA LEU A 18 -16.85 -0.93 -6.96
C LEU A 18 -17.12 0.57 -7.15
N ASN A 19 -17.70 0.96 -8.28
CA ASN A 19 -18.05 2.35 -8.57
C ASN A 19 -19.04 2.92 -7.52
N LYS A 20 -20.07 2.14 -7.18
CA LYS A 20 -21.06 2.53 -6.16
C LYS A 20 -20.46 2.61 -4.75
N LYS A 21 -19.55 1.68 -4.42
CA LYS A 21 -18.81 1.70 -3.14
C LYS A 21 -17.95 2.95 -3.03
N GLN A 22 -17.17 3.24 -4.06
CA GLN A 22 -16.32 4.42 -4.15
C GLN A 22 -17.13 5.71 -3.95
N GLU A 23 -18.26 5.85 -4.65
CA GLU A 23 -19.13 7.01 -4.52
C GLU A 23 -19.56 7.24 -3.06
N ARG A 24 -20.02 6.18 -2.38
CA ARG A 24 -20.44 6.26 -0.97
C ARG A 24 -19.29 6.63 -0.04
N GLU A 25 -18.11 6.05 -0.28
CA GLU A 25 -16.91 6.30 0.53
C GLU A 25 -16.42 7.74 0.38
N LEU A 26 -16.39 8.27 -0.85
CA LEU A 26 -16.07 9.68 -1.09
C LEU A 26 -17.06 10.61 -0.40
N LEU A 27 -18.37 10.36 -0.54
CA LEU A 27 -19.38 11.17 0.13
C LEU A 27 -19.22 11.15 1.65
N ARG A 28 -18.91 9.99 2.22
CA ARG A 28 -18.63 9.82 3.66
C ARG A 28 -17.42 10.62 4.12
N ILE A 29 -16.31 10.59 3.36
CA ILE A 29 -15.11 11.39 3.66
C ILE A 29 -15.47 12.87 3.75
N TYR A 30 -16.19 13.41 2.75
CA TYR A 30 -16.61 14.82 2.79
C TYR A 30 -17.57 15.11 3.96
N GLN A 31 -18.48 14.19 4.29
CA GLN A 31 -19.41 14.35 5.41
C GLN A 31 -18.70 14.40 6.77
N GLU A 32 -17.74 13.50 7.00
CA GLU A 32 -16.98 13.41 8.25
C GLU A 32 -16.11 14.66 8.42
N LEU A 33 -15.30 14.98 7.41
CA LEU A 33 -14.40 16.14 7.47
C LEU A 33 -15.16 17.47 7.55
N ALA A 34 -16.36 17.58 6.94
CA ALA A 34 -17.21 18.76 7.09
C ALA A 34 -17.65 18.99 8.55
N LYS A 35 -17.98 17.91 9.27
CA LYS A 35 -18.40 17.99 10.67
C LYS A 35 -17.24 18.36 11.58
N GLU A 36 -16.08 17.76 11.35
CA GLU A 36 -14.84 18.06 12.08
C GLU A 36 -14.45 19.53 11.89
N LEU A 37 -14.36 19.98 10.63
CA LEU A 37 -14.06 21.37 10.30
C LEU A 37 -15.06 22.35 10.94
N SER A 38 -16.36 22.04 10.87
CA SER A 38 -17.41 22.85 11.50
C SER A 38 -17.24 22.93 13.02
N SER A 39 -16.87 21.82 13.67
CA SER A 39 -16.64 21.76 15.11
C SER A 39 -15.43 22.60 15.53
N GLU A 40 -14.32 22.48 14.81
CA GLU A 40 -13.08 23.23 15.07
C GLU A 40 -13.25 24.73 14.84
N ILE A 41 -13.96 25.12 13.77
CA ILE A 41 -14.27 26.52 13.51
C ILE A 41 -15.21 27.09 14.58
N SER A 42 -16.19 26.31 15.05
CA SER A 42 -17.10 26.73 16.12
C SER A 42 -16.41 26.94 17.47
N SER A 43 -15.35 26.18 17.74
CA SER A 43 -14.59 26.23 19.00
C SER A 43 -13.46 27.25 18.98
N CYS A 44 -13.18 27.86 17.82
CA CYS A 44 -12.19 28.91 17.65
C CYS A 44 -12.61 30.19 18.41
N LYS A 45 -12.12 30.35 19.65
CA LYS A 45 -12.32 31.55 20.48
C LYS A 45 -11.26 32.60 20.15
N THR A 46 -11.63 33.86 19.92
CA THR A 46 -10.63 34.94 19.82
C THR A 46 -11.14 36.32 20.26
N SER A 47 -10.15 37.17 20.54
CA SER A 47 -10.17 38.55 21.04
C SER A 47 -9.86 39.63 19.98
N SER A 48 -9.58 39.27 18.70
CA SER A 48 -9.49 40.19 17.54
C SER A 48 -9.65 39.48 16.17
N SER A 49 -10.06 40.21 15.11
CA SER A 49 -10.40 39.66 13.79
C SER A 49 -9.21 39.09 12.98
N LYS A 50 -8.00 39.64 13.13
CA LYS A 50 -6.81 39.19 12.37
C LYS A 50 -6.26 37.85 12.88
N GLN A 51 -6.21 37.66 14.19
CA GLN A 51 -5.83 36.40 14.82
C GLN A 51 -6.87 35.30 14.56
N HIS A 52 -8.15 35.67 14.45
CA HIS A 52 -9.23 34.77 14.09
C HIS A 52 -9.04 34.17 12.68
N LEU A 53 -8.73 35.00 11.69
CA LEU A 53 -8.50 34.56 10.31
C LEU A 53 -7.28 33.63 10.20
N SER A 54 -6.17 33.96 10.87
CA SER A 54 -4.97 33.11 10.86
C SER A 54 -5.22 31.71 11.45
N GLY A 55 -5.96 31.61 12.56
CA GLY A 55 -6.32 30.31 13.14
C GLY A 55 -7.25 29.49 12.25
N MET A 56 -8.17 30.15 11.53
CA MET A 56 -9.04 29.48 10.55
C MET A 56 -8.26 28.96 9.34
N GLU A 57 -7.26 29.70 8.87
CA GLU A 57 -6.39 29.27 7.76
C GLU A 57 -5.62 27.98 8.12
N GLU A 58 -5.11 27.87 9.34
CA GLU A 58 -4.43 26.65 9.83
C GLU A 58 -5.37 25.44 9.86
N ILE A 59 -6.57 25.62 10.41
CA ILE A 59 -7.62 24.58 10.47
C ILE A 59 -8.01 24.11 9.05
N VAL A 60 -8.21 25.05 8.12
CA VAL A 60 -8.53 24.74 6.72
C VAL A 60 -7.38 23.98 6.05
N GLN A 61 -6.13 24.35 6.32
CA GLN A 61 -4.97 23.65 5.77
C GLN A 61 -4.85 22.21 6.28
N ALA A 62 -5.13 21.96 7.56
CA ALA A 62 -5.21 20.60 8.12
C ALA A 62 -6.30 19.78 7.42
N TYR A 63 -7.50 20.33 7.28
CA TYR A 63 -8.62 19.72 6.53
C TYR A 63 -8.23 19.36 5.09
N ILE A 64 -7.53 20.25 4.37
CA ILE A 64 -7.11 20.02 2.98
C ILE A 64 -6.12 18.87 2.88
N ASN A 65 -5.14 18.81 3.79
CA ASN A 65 -4.15 17.76 3.82
C ASN A 65 -4.81 16.41 4.11
N GLU A 66 -5.72 16.36 5.07
CA GLU A 66 -6.45 15.14 5.39
C GLU A 66 -7.37 14.70 4.25
N LEU A 67 -8.12 15.62 3.65
CA LEU A 67 -8.95 15.34 2.47
C LEU A 67 -8.08 14.80 1.32
N ASN A 68 -6.94 15.41 1.04
CA ASN A 68 -6.02 14.98 -0.01
C ASN A 68 -5.51 13.55 0.26
N ASN A 69 -5.09 13.26 1.48
CA ASN A 69 -4.59 11.93 1.85
C ASN A 69 -5.69 10.87 1.72
N LYS A 70 -6.89 11.12 2.26
CA LYS A 70 -8.02 10.18 2.17
C LYS A 70 -8.46 9.95 0.72
N LEU A 71 -8.55 11.01 -0.10
CA LEU A 71 -8.87 10.89 -1.53
C LEU A 71 -7.80 10.11 -2.31
N ASN A 72 -6.52 10.37 -2.07
CA ASN A 72 -5.43 9.63 -2.71
C ASN A 72 -5.51 8.14 -2.42
N ASN A 73 -5.69 7.77 -1.15
CA ASN A 73 -5.74 6.37 -0.74
C ASN A 73 -6.91 5.63 -1.41
N VAL A 74 -8.12 6.20 -1.33
CA VAL A 74 -9.33 5.59 -1.90
C VAL A 74 -9.24 5.48 -3.43
N ILE A 75 -8.85 6.54 -4.13
CA ILE A 75 -8.81 6.54 -5.60
C ILE A 75 -7.71 5.60 -6.12
N LYS A 76 -6.52 5.59 -5.52
CA LYS A 76 -5.44 4.66 -5.91
C LYS A 76 -5.83 3.20 -5.67
N SER A 77 -6.43 2.91 -4.51
CA SER A 77 -6.93 1.56 -4.20
C SER A 77 -7.99 1.11 -5.22
N ASN A 78 -8.96 1.95 -5.54
CA ASN A 78 -10.01 1.59 -6.49
C ASN A 78 -9.51 1.47 -7.93
N ILE A 79 -8.47 2.21 -8.35
CA ILE A 79 -7.79 1.99 -9.63
C ILE A 79 -7.18 0.57 -9.66
N LYS A 80 -6.45 0.18 -8.62
CA LYS A 80 -5.89 -1.18 -8.51
C LYS A 80 -6.99 -2.24 -8.60
N SER A 81 -8.06 -2.11 -7.81
CA SER A 81 -9.19 -3.04 -7.83
C SER A 81 -9.89 -3.08 -9.19
N SER A 82 -10.08 -1.93 -9.85
CA SER A 82 -10.69 -1.86 -11.18
C SER A 82 -9.87 -2.62 -12.23
N SER A 83 -8.55 -2.42 -12.21
CA SER A 83 -7.61 -3.16 -13.05
C SER A 83 -7.68 -4.67 -12.78
N GLN A 84 -7.65 -5.10 -11.52
CA GLN A 84 -7.76 -6.50 -11.14
C GLN A 84 -9.06 -7.14 -11.66
N ILE A 85 -10.20 -6.46 -11.51
CA ILE A 85 -11.49 -6.94 -12.02
C ILE A 85 -11.41 -7.11 -13.55
N ALA A 86 -10.87 -6.13 -14.28
CA ALA A 86 -10.68 -6.24 -15.73
C ALA A 86 -9.82 -7.45 -16.12
N SER A 87 -8.69 -7.67 -15.42
CA SER A 87 -7.77 -8.78 -15.66
C SER A 87 -8.43 -10.16 -15.52
N THR A 88 -9.45 -10.30 -14.66
CA THR A 88 -10.13 -11.60 -14.48
C THR A 88 -10.74 -12.14 -15.78
N THR A 89 -11.17 -11.27 -16.69
CA THR A 89 -11.76 -11.67 -17.98
C THR A 89 -10.72 -12.31 -18.89
N SER A 90 -9.54 -11.70 -19.03
CA SER A 90 -8.43 -12.25 -19.81
C SER A 90 -7.88 -13.54 -19.17
N LEU A 91 -7.78 -13.60 -17.83
CA LEU A 91 -7.39 -14.83 -17.12
C LEU A 91 -8.37 -15.97 -17.40
N ALA A 92 -9.68 -15.73 -17.31
CA ALA A 92 -10.69 -16.75 -17.60
C ALA A 92 -10.66 -17.23 -19.06
N TYR A 93 -10.29 -16.35 -20.01
CA TYR A 93 -10.06 -16.78 -21.39
C TYR A 93 -8.89 -17.77 -21.48
N TYR A 94 -7.75 -17.44 -20.86
CA TYR A 94 -6.57 -18.33 -20.86
C TYR A 94 -6.83 -19.66 -20.15
N ASP A 95 -7.52 -19.63 -19.01
CA ASP A 95 -7.95 -20.83 -18.29
C ASP A 95 -8.87 -21.71 -19.16
N SER A 96 -9.62 -21.11 -20.09
CA SER A 96 -10.51 -21.85 -20.99
C SER A 96 -9.79 -22.50 -22.18
N ILE A 97 -8.55 -22.10 -22.50
CA ILE A 97 -7.83 -22.59 -23.69
C ILE A 97 -6.66 -23.53 -23.40
N THR A 98 -6.26 -23.69 -22.13
CA THR A 98 -5.17 -24.60 -21.76
C THR A 98 -5.30 -25.19 -20.35
N ASP A 99 -5.16 -26.51 -20.26
CA ASP A 99 -5.02 -27.23 -18.99
C ASP A 99 -3.54 -27.39 -18.57
N ASP A 100 -2.59 -27.12 -19.47
CA ASP A 100 -1.16 -27.19 -19.21
C ASP A 100 -0.78 -26.14 -18.15
N VAL A 101 -0.25 -26.63 -17.02
CA VAL A 101 0.08 -25.83 -15.84
C VAL A 101 1.13 -24.78 -16.15
N LYS A 102 2.14 -25.10 -16.99
CA LYS A 102 3.23 -24.18 -17.33
C LYS A 102 2.73 -23.08 -18.24
N LEU A 103 2.00 -23.43 -19.30
CA LEU A 103 1.42 -22.45 -20.23
C LEU A 103 0.44 -21.52 -19.51
N ARG A 104 -0.46 -22.09 -18.69
CA ARG A 104 -1.39 -21.31 -17.87
C ARG A 104 -0.64 -20.32 -16.95
N SER A 105 0.42 -20.78 -16.29
CA SER A 105 1.25 -19.91 -15.45
C SER A 105 1.89 -18.77 -16.23
N MET A 106 2.37 -19.02 -17.46
CA MET A 106 2.95 -17.99 -18.33
C MET A 106 1.91 -16.96 -18.77
N PHE A 107 0.73 -17.39 -19.21
CA PHE A 107 -0.36 -16.49 -19.57
C PHE A 107 -0.81 -15.64 -18.37
N ASN A 108 -0.99 -16.27 -17.21
CA ASN A 108 -1.41 -15.56 -15.99
C ASN A 108 -0.37 -14.52 -15.57
N LYS A 109 0.93 -14.84 -15.61
CA LYS A 109 2.00 -13.87 -15.36
C LYS A 109 1.98 -12.71 -16.36
N SER A 110 1.78 -13.00 -17.64
CA SER A 110 1.66 -11.99 -18.70
C SER A 110 0.53 -10.99 -18.35
N VAL A 111 -0.66 -11.48 -18.02
CA VAL A 111 -1.80 -10.64 -17.64
C VAL A 111 -1.50 -9.81 -16.39
N ILE A 112 -0.94 -10.43 -15.34
CA ILE A 112 -0.62 -9.75 -14.08
C ILE A 112 0.42 -8.63 -14.32
N ASN A 113 1.48 -8.92 -15.08
CA ASN A 113 2.54 -7.97 -15.37
C ASN A 113 2.04 -6.79 -16.21
N THR A 114 1.26 -7.06 -17.27
CA THR A 114 0.63 -6.03 -18.09
C THR A 114 -0.29 -5.15 -17.24
N SER A 115 -1.18 -5.76 -16.46
CA SER A 115 -2.14 -5.04 -15.61
C SER A 115 -1.44 -4.17 -14.55
N ALA A 116 -0.37 -4.67 -13.93
CA ALA A 116 0.44 -3.91 -12.97
C ALA A 116 1.17 -2.73 -13.63
N SER A 117 1.70 -2.92 -14.85
CA SER A 117 2.32 -1.85 -15.64
C SER A 117 1.31 -0.76 -15.99
N THR A 118 0.10 -1.15 -16.41
CA THR A 118 -1.00 -0.23 -16.72
C THR A 118 -1.40 0.62 -15.52
N VAL A 119 -1.57 0.01 -14.34
CA VAL A 119 -1.85 0.74 -13.09
C VAL A 119 -0.74 1.74 -12.77
N LYS A 120 0.53 1.35 -12.94
CA LYS A 120 1.66 2.27 -12.72
C LYS A 120 1.61 3.47 -13.68
N LYS A 121 1.32 3.27 -14.97
CA LYS A 121 1.16 4.35 -15.96
C LYS A 121 0.03 5.32 -15.58
N LEU A 122 -1.10 4.79 -15.12
CA LEU A 122 -2.25 5.60 -14.70
C LEU A 122 -1.95 6.45 -13.47
N ILE A 123 -1.18 5.93 -12.50
CA ILE A 123 -0.85 6.64 -11.26
C ILE A 123 0.31 7.64 -11.45
N ARG A 124 1.44 7.18 -12.03
CA ARG A 124 2.70 7.94 -12.14
C ARG A 124 2.68 9.05 -13.21
N GLY A 125 1.56 9.22 -13.92
CA GLY A 125 1.47 10.12 -15.08
C GLY A 125 1.99 9.43 -16.36
N LYS A 126 1.78 10.09 -17.50
CA LYS A 126 2.00 9.60 -18.89
C LYS A 126 0.83 8.86 -19.55
N TYR A 127 -0.27 8.62 -18.85
CA TYR A 127 -1.48 8.11 -19.49
C TYR A 127 -2.21 9.19 -20.30
N TYR A 128 -2.34 10.38 -19.73
CA TYR A 128 -2.98 11.53 -20.36
C TYR A 128 -1.94 12.42 -21.04
N GLU A 129 -2.33 13.08 -22.14
CA GLU A 129 -1.48 13.98 -22.93
C GLU A 129 -0.87 15.12 -22.09
N ASP A 130 -1.58 15.59 -21.07
CA ASP A 130 -1.12 16.66 -20.18
C ASP A 130 0.02 16.24 -19.21
N GLY A 131 0.42 14.97 -19.23
CA GLY A 131 1.51 14.42 -18.43
C GLY A 131 1.27 14.40 -16.92
N LYS A 132 0.11 14.83 -16.42
CA LYS A 132 -0.15 14.99 -14.98
C LYS A 132 -0.32 13.65 -14.28
N THR A 133 0.34 13.51 -13.12
CA THR A 133 0.16 12.37 -12.21
C THR A 133 -1.21 12.40 -11.53
N LEU A 134 -1.64 11.24 -11.01
CA LEU A 134 -2.88 11.17 -10.24
C LEU A 134 -2.82 12.03 -8.98
N ASP A 135 -1.71 11.99 -8.25
CA ASP A 135 -1.47 12.82 -7.05
C ASP A 135 -1.65 14.31 -7.38
N LYS A 136 -1.11 14.76 -8.52
CA LYS A 136 -1.26 16.16 -8.95
C LYS A 136 -2.71 16.51 -9.28
N ARG A 137 -3.47 15.58 -9.88
CA ARG A 137 -4.90 15.79 -10.17
C ARG A 137 -5.71 15.91 -8.88
N ILE A 138 -5.46 15.03 -7.91
CA ILE A 138 -6.15 15.04 -6.61
C ILE A 138 -5.78 16.31 -5.83
N TRP A 139 -4.50 16.67 -5.80
CA TRP A 139 -4.04 17.94 -5.20
C TRP A 139 -4.71 19.17 -5.83
N ASN A 140 -4.86 19.19 -7.16
CA ASN A 140 -5.54 20.31 -7.82
C ASN A 140 -7.03 20.40 -7.43
N VAL A 141 -7.71 19.25 -7.27
CA VAL A 141 -9.09 19.22 -6.77
C VAL A 141 -9.18 19.73 -5.34
N THR A 142 -8.34 19.23 -4.43
CA THR A 142 -8.36 19.68 -3.03
C THR A 142 -7.94 21.13 -2.87
N LYS A 143 -6.99 21.61 -3.68
CA LYS A 143 -6.61 23.03 -3.73
C LYS A 143 -7.74 23.92 -4.27
N SER A 144 -8.53 23.46 -5.23
CA SER A 144 -9.71 24.20 -5.67
C SER A 144 -10.76 24.28 -4.56
N ASN A 145 -10.98 23.17 -3.85
CA ASN A 145 -11.89 23.15 -2.71
C ASN A 145 -11.44 24.11 -1.59
N ALA A 146 -10.13 24.15 -1.32
CA ALA A 146 -9.52 25.08 -0.38
C ALA A 146 -9.84 26.53 -0.70
N LYS A 147 -9.67 26.92 -1.98
CA LYS A 147 -9.94 28.28 -2.44
C LYS A 147 -11.39 28.68 -2.22
N ASP A 148 -12.32 27.77 -2.51
CA ASP A 148 -13.75 28.03 -2.32
C ASP A 148 -14.09 28.16 -0.82
N ILE A 149 -13.51 27.32 0.04
CA ILE A 149 -13.68 27.36 1.50
C ILE A 149 -13.13 28.68 2.07
N ASP A 150 -11.91 29.07 1.67
CA ASP A 150 -11.26 30.33 2.05
C ASP A 150 -12.09 31.55 1.63
N THR A 151 -12.60 31.54 0.40
CA THR A 151 -13.51 32.60 -0.11
C THR A 151 -14.75 32.71 0.76
N LEU A 152 -15.37 31.57 1.12
CA LEU A 152 -16.57 31.55 1.97
C LEU A 152 -16.27 32.08 3.38
N ILE A 153 -15.11 31.74 3.96
CA ILE A 153 -14.67 32.25 5.27
C ILE A 153 -14.49 33.77 5.21
N LYS A 154 -13.69 34.27 4.26
CA LYS A 154 -13.36 35.70 4.14
C LYS A 154 -14.60 36.56 3.98
N VAL A 155 -15.53 36.14 3.12
CA VAL A 155 -16.78 36.87 2.88
C VAL A 155 -17.68 36.89 4.11
N ASN A 156 -17.83 35.75 4.82
CA ASN A 156 -18.70 35.71 5.99
C ASN A 156 -18.09 36.48 7.18
N VAL A 157 -16.77 36.44 7.36
CA VAL A 157 -16.07 37.26 8.36
C VAL A 157 -16.24 38.75 8.03
N ALA A 158 -16.09 39.15 6.76
CA ALA A 158 -16.34 40.54 6.33
C ALA A 158 -17.80 40.99 6.55
N LYS A 159 -18.77 40.08 6.42
CA LYS A 159 -20.19 40.30 6.73
C LYS A 159 -20.50 40.26 8.24
N GLY A 160 -19.50 40.15 9.11
CA GLY A 160 -19.66 40.13 10.57
C GLY A 160 -20.28 38.84 11.12
N ALA A 161 -20.19 37.71 10.40
CA ALA A 161 -20.69 36.43 10.89
C ALA A 161 -19.89 35.95 12.10
N ASN A 162 -20.59 35.46 13.14
CA ASN A 162 -19.93 34.79 14.26
C ASN A 162 -19.51 33.35 13.90
N ALA A 163 -18.59 32.77 14.69
CA ALA A 163 -18.01 31.46 14.47
C ALA A 163 -19.04 30.34 14.27
N ARG A 164 -20.14 30.34 15.05
CA ARG A 164 -21.22 29.34 14.95
C ARG A 164 -21.96 29.45 13.60
N LYS A 165 -22.26 30.67 13.15
CA LYS A 165 -22.92 30.90 11.86
C LYS A 165 -22.02 30.51 10.69
N LEU A 166 -20.74 30.87 10.76
CA LEU A 166 -19.75 30.49 9.76
C LEU A 166 -19.59 28.96 9.66
N ALA A 167 -19.46 28.28 10.80
CA ALA A 167 -19.37 26.83 10.86
C ALA A 167 -20.58 26.15 10.21
N GLN A 168 -21.81 26.63 10.49
CA GLN A 168 -23.03 26.09 9.88
C GLN A 168 -23.05 26.28 8.36
N GLN A 169 -22.56 27.42 7.85
CA GLN A 169 -22.49 27.67 6.40
C GLN A 169 -21.43 26.80 5.72
N LEU A 170 -20.26 26.63 6.34
CA LEU A 170 -19.21 25.74 5.85
C LEU A 170 -19.65 24.28 5.84
N GLU A 171 -20.31 23.83 6.90
CA GLU A 171 -20.85 22.48 6.97
C GLU A 171 -21.87 22.25 5.84
N ARG A 172 -22.76 23.22 5.57
CA ARG A 172 -23.73 23.15 4.45
C ARG A 172 -23.05 23.15 3.08
N TYR A 173 -21.93 23.83 2.93
CA TYR A 173 -21.21 23.92 1.66
C TYR A 173 -20.43 22.64 1.34
N ILE A 174 -19.76 22.09 2.35
CA ILE A 174 -18.84 20.96 2.19
C ILE A 174 -19.58 19.63 2.25
N ASN A 175 -20.58 19.51 3.13
CA ASN A 175 -21.31 18.27 3.33
C ASN A 175 -22.25 17.99 2.15
N PRO A 176 -22.01 16.93 1.36
CA PRO A 176 -22.82 16.64 0.17
C PRO A 176 -24.27 16.23 0.49
N ALA A 177 -24.61 15.91 1.74
CA ALA A 177 -25.99 15.63 2.16
C ALA A 177 -26.76 16.89 2.55
N LYS A 178 -26.11 18.05 2.62
CA LYS A 178 -26.76 19.33 2.94
C LYS A 178 -26.93 20.16 1.68
N ARG A 179 -28.06 20.86 1.57
CA ARG A 179 -28.31 21.78 0.47
C ARG A 179 -27.77 23.16 0.82
N ILE A 180 -26.95 23.72 -0.08
CA ILE A 180 -26.57 25.13 -0.03
C ILE A 180 -27.51 25.96 -0.92
N GLU A 181 -27.83 27.18 -0.47
CA GLU A 181 -28.63 28.12 -1.25
C GLU A 181 -27.74 28.84 -2.27
N ALA A 182 -28.23 29.06 -3.48
CA ALA A 182 -27.42 29.68 -4.54
C ALA A 182 -26.90 31.08 -4.15
N LYS A 183 -27.68 31.85 -3.39
CA LYS A 183 -27.31 33.19 -2.87
C LYS A 183 -26.18 33.18 -1.83
N THR A 184 -25.81 32.02 -1.30
CA THR A 184 -24.65 31.88 -0.38
C THR A 184 -23.34 31.59 -1.10
N LEU A 185 -23.38 31.36 -2.41
CA LEU A 185 -22.19 31.14 -3.24
C LEU A 185 -21.78 32.44 -3.92
N GLU A 186 -20.49 32.74 -3.88
CA GLU A 186 -19.91 33.86 -4.62
C GLU A 186 -19.62 33.46 -6.07
N VAL A 187 -19.53 34.45 -6.96
CA VAL A 187 -19.23 34.22 -8.38
C VAL A 187 -17.89 33.49 -8.52
N GLY A 188 -17.90 32.36 -9.23
CA GLY A 188 -16.72 31.52 -9.45
C GLY A 188 -16.54 30.36 -8.47
N MET A 189 -17.36 30.26 -7.42
CA MET A 189 -17.38 29.08 -6.53
C MET A 189 -18.08 27.88 -7.16
N ASN A 190 -17.63 26.67 -6.83
CA ASN A 190 -18.31 25.45 -7.27
C ASN A 190 -19.64 25.26 -6.54
N LYS A 191 -20.67 24.76 -7.24
CA LYS A 191 -21.95 24.39 -6.59
C LYS A 191 -21.82 23.19 -5.64
N SER A 192 -20.84 22.32 -5.89
CA SER A 192 -20.54 21.14 -5.07
C SER A 192 -19.06 20.80 -5.20
N ILE A 193 -18.30 21.01 -4.13
CA ILE A 193 -16.86 20.73 -4.11
C ILE A 193 -16.55 19.21 -4.14
N SER A 194 -17.47 18.37 -3.64
CA SER A 194 -17.31 16.92 -3.67
C SER A 194 -17.56 16.32 -5.05
N TYR A 195 -18.33 16.99 -5.91
CA TYR A 195 -18.64 16.51 -7.26
C TYR A 195 -17.39 16.37 -8.13
N GLN A 196 -16.43 17.30 -8.04
CA GLN A 196 -15.19 17.23 -8.82
C GLN A 196 -14.33 16.02 -8.43
N ALA A 197 -14.22 15.73 -7.14
CA ALA A 197 -13.54 14.54 -6.64
C ALA A 197 -14.25 13.26 -7.10
N GLN A 198 -15.58 13.21 -7.04
CA GLN A 198 -16.36 12.08 -7.54
C GLN A 198 -16.16 11.88 -9.05
N ARG A 199 -16.20 12.95 -9.85
CA ARG A 199 -15.97 12.90 -11.30
C ARG A 199 -14.58 12.35 -11.63
N LEU A 200 -13.54 12.85 -10.94
CA LEU A 200 -12.18 12.34 -11.09
C LEU A 200 -12.14 10.85 -10.77
N ALA A 201 -12.66 10.45 -9.61
CA ALA A 201 -12.63 9.06 -9.15
C ALA A 201 -13.39 8.11 -10.09
N ARG A 202 -14.60 8.48 -10.56
CA ARG A 202 -15.37 7.67 -11.53
C ARG A 202 -14.63 7.52 -12.85
N THR A 203 -14.02 8.60 -13.33
CA THR A 203 -13.23 8.59 -14.57
C THR A 203 -11.99 7.70 -14.41
N SER A 204 -11.27 7.83 -13.29
CA SER A 204 -10.07 7.05 -13.00
C SER A 204 -10.30 5.54 -12.98
N ILE A 205 -11.36 5.07 -12.31
CA ILE A 205 -11.64 3.62 -12.29
C ILE A 205 -12.10 3.11 -13.65
N THR A 206 -12.84 3.93 -14.42
CA THR A 206 -13.34 3.59 -15.75
C THR A 206 -12.18 3.44 -16.72
N HIS A 207 -11.27 4.43 -16.75
CA HIS A 207 -10.05 4.35 -17.55
C HIS A 207 -9.13 3.22 -17.09
N SER A 208 -9.07 2.93 -15.79
CA SER A 208 -8.29 1.79 -15.32
C SER A 208 -8.84 0.45 -15.80
N PHE A 209 -10.16 0.28 -15.85
CA PHE A 209 -10.76 -0.94 -16.38
C PHE A 209 -10.47 -1.05 -17.87
N ALA A 210 -10.81 0.01 -18.62
CA ALA A 210 -10.67 0.09 -20.06
C ALA A 210 -9.23 -0.13 -20.53
N GLU A 211 -8.28 0.57 -19.93
CA GLU A 211 -6.87 0.48 -20.32
C GLU A 211 -6.29 -0.89 -19.98
N THR A 212 -6.67 -1.49 -18.85
CA THR A 212 -6.23 -2.85 -18.54
C THR A 212 -6.79 -3.86 -19.55
N THR A 213 -8.06 -3.73 -19.96
CA THR A 213 -8.63 -4.54 -21.03
C THR A 213 -7.88 -4.35 -22.35
N ILE A 214 -7.59 -3.09 -22.74
CA ILE A 214 -6.87 -2.77 -23.97
C ILE A 214 -5.44 -3.35 -23.97
N GLU A 215 -4.67 -3.12 -22.90
CA GLU A 215 -3.29 -3.56 -22.82
C GLU A 215 -3.18 -5.10 -22.72
N ASN A 216 -4.12 -5.75 -22.03
CA ASN A 216 -4.19 -7.22 -22.03
C ASN A 216 -4.56 -7.77 -23.41
N ALA A 217 -5.48 -7.12 -24.14
CA ALA A 217 -5.80 -7.48 -25.52
C ALA A 217 -4.61 -7.32 -26.47
N LYS A 218 -3.82 -6.24 -26.33
CA LYS A 218 -2.55 -6.08 -27.07
C LYS A 218 -1.58 -7.23 -26.81
N ASN A 219 -1.56 -7.76 -25.58
CA ASN A 219 -0.71 -8.86 -25.16
C ASN A 219 -1.38 -10.25 -25.29
N ASN A 220 -2.52 -10.35 -25.99
CA ASN A 220 -3.24 -11.59 -26.20
C ASN A 220 -3.08 -12.07 -27.64
N PRO A 221 -2.37 -13.19 -27.89
CA PRO A 221 -2.12 -13.68 -29.24
C PRO A 221 -3.39 -14.19 -29.95
N PHE A 222 -4.50 -14.32 -29.22
CA PHE A 222 -5.79 -14.75 -29.75
C PHE A 222 -6.80 -13.60 -29.86
N ASN A 223 -6.41 -12.36 -29.53
CA ASN A 223 -7.32 -11.22 -29.65
C ASN A 223 -7.50 -10.80 -31.12
N LYS A 224 -8.74 -10.49 -31.49
CA LYS A 224 -9.14 -9.95 -32.80
C LYS A 224 -9.49 -8.47 -32.73
N GLY A 225 -9.84 -7.98 -31.54
CA GLY A 225 -10.11 -6.56 -31.29
C GLY A 225 -10.77 -6.30 -29.95
N ILE A 226 -11.15 -5.04 -29.75
CA ILE A 226 -11.92 -4.56 -28.61
C ILE A 226 -13.25 -4.02 -29.14
N LYS A 227 -14.35 -4.58 -28.65
CA LYS A 227 -15.68 -4.09 -28.94
C LYS A 227 -16.08 -2.98 -27.97
N TRP A 228 -16.56 -1.87 -28.52
CA TRP A 228 -17.18 -0.79 -27.76
C TRP A 228 -18.66 -1.10 -27.52
N ASN A 229 -19.09 -1.07 -26.26
CA ASN A 229 -20.48 -1.33 -25.90
C ASN A 229 -21.05 -0.16 -25.10
N LEU A 230 -22.22 0.33 -25.50
CA LEU A 230 -22.98 1.26 -24.68
C LEU A 230 -23.55 0.55 -23.45
N SER A 231 -23.53 1.25 -22.32
CA SER A 231 -24.31 0.83 -21.15
C SER A 231 -25.78 1.17 -21.37
N ALA A 232 -26.70 0.33 -20.85
CA ALA A 232 -28.13 0.64 -20.84
C ALA A 232 -28.46 2.00 -20.19
N SER A 233 -27.58 2.54 -19.33
CA SER A 233 -27.74 3.87 -18.73
C SER A 233 -27.21 5.02 -19.57
N HIS A 234 -26.59 4.77 -20.74
CA HIS A 234 -26.00 5.80 -21.60
C HIS A 234 -27.07 6.79 -22.08
N SER A 235 -28.04 6.31 -22.85
CA SER A 235 -29.12 7.14 -23.41
C SER A 235 -29.97 7.81 -22.32
N PHE A 236 -30.19 7.13 -21.18
CA PHE A 236 -30.94 7.70 -20.05
C PHE A 236 -30.28 8.96 -19.48
N ARG A 237 -28.94 9.00 -19.38
CA ARG A 237 -28.22 10.17 -18.83
C ARG A 237 -28.09 11.32 -19.81
N MET A 238 -28.26 11.08 -21.10
CA MET A 238 -28.06 12.09 -22.14
C MET A 238 -29.32 12.93 -22.39
N HIS A 239 -30.46 12.56 -21.78
CA HIS A 239 -31.72 13.30 -21.90
C HIS A 239 -32.10 13.58 -23.36
N GLY A 240 -31.94 12.58 -24.24
CA GLY A 240 -32.26 12.68 -25.67
C GLY A 240 -31.17 13.31 -26.55
N LYS A 241 -29.99 13.58 -26.01
CA LYS A 241 -28.81 14.01 -26.79
C LYS A 241 -27.96 12.82 -27.21
N THR A 242 -27.12 13.01 -28.23
CA THR A 242 -26.10 12.05 -28.67
C THR A 242 -24.69 12.57 -28.38
N ASP A 243 -23.73 11.67 -28.29
CA ASP A 243 -22.29 11.94 -28.18
C ASP A 243 -21.49 10.94 -29.04
N ILE A 244 -20.16 11.11 -29.07
CA ILE A 244 -19.28 10.31 -29.92
C ILE A 244 -19.32 8.79 -29.62
N CYS A 245 -19.80 8.39 -28.43
CA CYS A 245 -19.94 6.97 -28.10
C CYS A 245 -21.09 6.29 -28.84
N ASP A 246 -22.13 7.03 -29.24
CA ASP A 246 -23.20 6.49 -30.09
C ASP A 246 -22.63 6.04 -31.44
N ASP A 247 -21.70 6.81 -32.00
CA ASP A 247 -21.01 6.45 -33.24
C ASP A 247 -20.16 5.19 -33.07
N TYR A 248 -19.58 4.97 -31.89
CA TYR A 248 -18.70 3.85 -31.61
C TYR A 248 -19.43 2.56 -31.23
N ASP A 249 -20.72 2.61 -30.88
CA ASP A 249 -21.44 1.44 -30.37
C ASP A 249 -21.37 0.25 -31.33
N GLY A 250 -21.06 -0.92 -30.76
CA GLY A 250 -20.92 -2.18 -31.50
C GLY A 250 -19.67 -2.29 -32.37
N ARG A 251 -18.91 -1.20 -32.62
CA ARG A 251 -17.68 -1.25 -33.42
C ARG A 251 -16.60 -2.04 -32.71
N VAL A 252 -15.83 -2.79 -33.50
CA VAL A 252 -14.65 -3.53 -33.04
C VAL A 252 -13.41 -2.80 -33.53
N PHE A 253 -12.62 -2.29 -32.59
CA PHE A 253 -11.39 -1.56 -32.85
C PHE A 253 -10.20 -2.49 -32.69
N LYS A 254 -9.11 -2.23 -33.43
CA LYS A 254 -7.82 -2.84 -33.08
C LYS A 254 -7.38 -2.31 -31.71
N PRO A 255 -6.68 -3.10 -30.88
CA PRO A 255 -6.31 -2.68 -29.53
C PRO A 255 -5.48 -1.39 -29.46
N ASN A 256 -4.71 -1.05 -30.49
CA ASN A 256 -3.94 0.20 -30.58
C ASN A 256 -4.71 1.40 -31.16
N GLU A 257 -5.94 1.18 -31.64
CA GLU A 257 -6.79 2.18 -32.29
C GLU A 257 -8.06 2.48 -31.47
N VAL A 258 -8.20 1.88 -30.26
CA VAL A 258 -9.36 2.09 -29.39
C VAL A 258 -9.37 3.53 -28.87
N PRO A 259 -10.47 4.30 -29.09
CA PRO A 259 -10.56 5.67 -28.57
C PRO A 259 -10.55 5.72 -27.03
N LEU A 260 -10.01 6.80 -26.47
CA LEU A 260 -10.07 7.04 -25.03
C LEU A 260 -11.52 7.34 -24.61
N GLN A 261 -11.98 6.70 -23.54
CA GLN A 261 -13.29 7.01 -22.96
C GLN A 261 -13.33 8.45 -22.43
N HIS A 262 -14.44 9.15 -22.63
CA HIS A 262 -14.58 10.51 -22.12
C HIS A 262 -14.82 10.53 -20.59
N PRO A 263 -14.64 11.67 -19.90
CA PRO A 263 -14.95 11.76 -18.48
C PRO A 263 -16.39 11.37 -18.16
N ASN A 264 -16.60 10.63 -17.06
CA ASN A 264 -17.89 10.03 -16.68
C ASN A 264 -18.51 9.10 -17.74
N CYS A 265 -17.74 8.56 -18.68
CA CYS A 265 -18.26 7.60 -19.66
C CYS A 265 -18.89 6.39 -18.96
N LEU A 266 -20.01 5.93 -19.51
CA LEU A 266 -20.74 4.77 -19.01
C LEU A 266 -20.47 3.51 -19.84
N CYS A 267 -19.90 3.67 -21.03
CA CYS A 267 -19.57 2.62 -21.98
C CYS A 267 -18.57 1.63 -21.38
N TYR A 268 -18.49 0.45 -21.97
CA TYR A 268 -17.58 -0.59 -21.52
C TYR A 268 -17.04 -1.40 -22.68
N PHE A 269 -15.88 -2.00 -22.44
CA PHE A 269 -15.16 -2.75 -23.45
C PHE A 269 -15.25 -4.24 -23.18
N THR A 270 -15.31 -5.00 -24.28
CA THR A 270 -15.16 -6.46 -24.25
C THR A 270 -14.13 -6.85 -25.31
N GLU A 271 -13.29 -7.82 -24.98
CA GLU A 271 -12.38 -8.39 -25.97
C GLU A 271 -13.15 -9.26 -26.95
N GLU A 272 -12.86 -9.12 -28.24
CA GLU A 272 -13.29 -10.06 -29.28
C GLU A 272 -12.12 -11.03 -29.52
N ASN A 273 -12.24 -12.26 -29.02
CA ASN A 273 -11.17 -13.25 -29.07
C ASN A 273 -11.43 -14.34 -30.12
N GLU A 274 -10.40 -15.14 -30.39
CA GLU A 274 -10.55 -16.37 -31.16
C GLU A 274 -11.53 -17.33 -30.49
N ASP A 275 -12.21 -18.15 -31.30
CA ASP A 275 -13.07 -19.18 -30.75
C ASP A 275 -12.24 -20.13 -29.88
N ILE A 276 -12.75 -20.47 -28.69
CA ILE A 276 -12.03 -21.25 -27.68
C ILE A 276 -11.55 -22.58 -28.26
N ASN A 277 -12.37 -23.30 -29.03
CA ASN A 277 -11.97 -24.59 -29.60
C ASN A 277 -10.86 -24.43 -30.64
N LYS A 278 -10.91 -23.34 -31.42
CA LYS A 278 -9.87 -23.02 -32.39
C LYS A 278 -8.56 -22.65 -31.68
N ALA A 279 -8.63 -21.81 -30.65
CA ALA A 279 -7.47 -21.43 -29.83
C ALA A 279 -6.83 -22.65 -29.14
N ILE A 280 -7.63 -23.58 -28.59
CA ILE A 280 -7.14 -24.84 -28.01
C ILE A 280 -6.39 -25.67 -29.06
N LYS A 281 -6.96 -25.85 -30.25
CA LYS A 281 -6.34 -26.64 -31.32
C LYS A 281 -5.01 -26.03 -31.74
N GLU A 282 -4.98 -24.71 -31.91
CA GLU A 282 -3.79 -23.97 -32.30
C GLU A 282 -2.69 -24.03 -31.23
N LEU A 283 -3.04 -23.79 -29.97
CA LEU A 283 -2.10 -23.84 -28.84
C LEU A 283 -1.55 -25.26 -28.63
N LYS A 284 -2.38 -26.29 -28.73
CA LYS A 284 -1.94 -27.71 -28.65
C LYS A 284 -0.99 -28.08 -29.80
N ALA A 285 -1.24 -27.57 -31.01
CA ALA A 285 -0.36 -27.80 -32.15
C ALA A 285 0.99 -27.12 -31.95
N TRP A 286 1.00 -25.88 -31.46
CA TRP A 286 2.22 -25.15 -31.14
C TRP A 286 3.03 -25.81 -30.02
N ASN A 287 2.38 -26.26 -28.94
CA ASN A 287 3.04 -26.98 -27.84
C ASN A 287 3.66 -28.32 -28.29
N LYS A 288 3.19 -28.90 -29.41
CA LYS A 288 3.77 -30.09 -30.04
C LYS A 288 4.90 -29.76 -31.05
N GLY A 289 5.33 -28.50 -31.12
CA GLY A 289 6.44 -28.05 -31.96
C GLY A 289 6.04 -27.57 -33.36
N LYS A 290 4.74 -27.42 -33.68
CA LYS A 290 4.36 -26.74 -34.94
C LYS A 290 4.65 -25.24 -34.82
N SER A 291 5.27 -24.66 -35.85
CA SER A 291 5.52 -23.22 -35.89
C SER A 291 4.21 -22.43 -35.86
N ASN A 292 4.21 -21.32 -35.11
CA ASN A 292 3.08 -20.42 -35.02
C ASN A 292 3.59 -19.00 -34.75
N SER A 293 3.66 -18.16 -35.78
CA SER A 293 4.32 -16.86 -35.69
C SER A 293 3.74 -15.92 -34.62
N LYS A 294 2.42 -15.95 -34.37
CA LYS A 294 1.78 -15.12 -33.33
C LYS A 294 2.13 -15.61 -31.92
N LEU A 295 2.14 -16.92 -31.69
CA LEU A 295 2.52 -17.52 -30.39
C LEU A 295 4.02 -17.46 -30.16
N ASP A 296 4.84 -17.65 -31.20
CA ASP A 296 6.29 -17.51 -31.15
C ASP A 296 6.68 -16.07 -30.76
N LYS A 297 6.05 -15.07 -31.41
CA LYS A 297 6.23 -13.66 -31.05
C LYS A 297 5.78 -13.37 -29.63
N TRP A 298 4.56 -13.80 -29.26
CA TRP A 298 4.05 -13.62 -27.90
C TRP A 298 4.99 -14.26 -26.87
N TYR A 299 5.47 -15.48 -27.14
CA TYR A 299 6.40 -16.18 -26.27
C TYR A 299 7.70 -15.41 -26.16
N GLU A 300 8.30 -14.89 -27.23
CA GLU A 300 9.55 -14.12 -27.13
C GLU A 300 9.35 -12.77 -26.42
N ASP A 301 8.26 -12.05 -26.70
CA ASP A 301 7.89 -10.80 -26.02
C ASP A 301 7.67 -11.04 -24.51
N ASN A 302 7.03 -12.17 -24.15
CA ASN A 302 6.74 -12.53 -22.76
C ASN A 302 7.82 -13.39 -22.10
N LYS A 303 8.76 -13.95 -22.86
CA LYS A 303 9.99 -14.59 -22.39
C LYS A 303 10.99 -13.53 -22.03
N LYS A 304 11.07 -12.41 -22.75
CA LYS A 304 11.70 -11.21 -22.23
C LYS A 304 11.01 -10.75 -20.95
N LEU A 305 9.69 -10.89 -20.78
CA LEU A 305 8.98 -10.64 -19.51
C LEU A 305 9.16 -11.72 -18.42
N ASN A 306 9.57 -12.95 -18.77
CA ASN A 306 9.88 -14.06 -17.85
C ASN A 306 11.39 -14.26 -17.58
N ILE A 307 12.25 -13.68 -18.42
CA ILE A 307 13.70 -13.42 -18.28
C ILE A 307 13.93 -11.96 -17.85
N ILE A 308 12.85 -11.20 -17.71
CA ILE A 308 12.81 -10.05 -16.80
C ILE A 308 12.80 -10.72 -15.41
N GLU A 309 13.92 -10.90 -14.71
CA GLU A 309 14.71 -9.79 -14.17
C GLU A 309 14.00 -8.49 -14.45
N TYR A 310 13.05 -8.16 -13.55
CA TYR A 310 12.49 -6.83 -13.39
C TYR A 310 13.40 -5.82 -14.06
N PRO A 311 12.92 -4.93 -14.96
CA PRO A 311 13.72 -3.76 -15.26
C PRO A 311 14.09 -3.22 -13.88
N LYS A 312 15.38 -3.32 -13.55
CA LYS A 312 16.01 -2.36 -12.68
C LYS A 312 15.70 -1.06 -13.41
N GLU A 313 14.55 -0.45 -13.09
CA GLU A 313 14.60 0.95 -12.71
C GLU A 313 15.83 0.98 -11.81
N LYS A 314 16.96 1.42 -12.34
CA LYS A 314 18.04 1.95 -11.52
C LYS A 314 17.53 3.26 -10.89
N SER A 315 16.36 3.25 -10.24
CA SER A 315 16.41 3.67 -8.86
C SER A 315 17.10 2.48 -8.19
N LYS A 316 18.38 2.60 -7.83
CA LYS A 316 18.97 1.62 -6.90
C LYS A 316 17.90 1.38 -5.85
N GLU A 317 17.34 0.17 -5.80
CA GLU A 317 16.43 -0.17 -4.73
C GLU A 317 17.29 0.00 -3.49
N ILE A 318 17.01 1.08 -2.77
CA ILE A 318 17.88 1.53 -1.68
C ILE A 318 17.88 0.35 -0.73
N GLN A 319 19.04 -0.23 -0.43
CA GLN A 319 19.12 -1.31 0.56
C GLN A 319 18.88 -0.72 1.94
N TRP A 320 18.48 -1.53 2.93
CA TRP A 320 18.25 -1.03 4.30
C TRP A 320 19.39 -0.15 4.83
N LYS A 321 20.63 -0.54 4.54
CA LYS A 321 21.86 0.17 4.93
C LYS A 321 21.99 1.57 4.32
N ASP A 322 21.44 1.77 3.12
CA ASP A 322 21.54 3.02 2.36
C ASP A 322 20.30 3.90 2.59
N PHE A 323 19.24 3.35 3.20
CA PHE A 323 18.00 4.06 3.47
C PHE A 323 18.13 4.96 4.70
N LYS A 324 17.96 6.26 4.47
CA LYS A 324 17.89 7.26 5.54
C LYS A 324 16.41 7.43 5.91
N GLY A 325 16.03 6.93 7.07
CA GLY A 325 14.72 7.24 7.67
C GLY A 325 14.68 8.68 8.15
N ASN A 326 13.48 9.20 8.38
CA ASN A 326 13.31 10.48 9.05
C ASN A 326 13.65 10.31 10.53
N TYR A 327 14.46 11.22 11.06
CA TYR A 327 14.74 11.30 12.49
C TYR A 327 13.80 12.33 13.11
N THR A 328 13.06 11.92 14.13
CA THR A 328 12.21 12.80 14.92
C THR A 328 12.84 12.99 16.29
N GLU A 329 13.16 14.25 16.63
CA GLU A 329 13.54 14.63 17.99
C GLU A 329 12.27 14.88 18.80
N PHE A 330 12.00 14.04 19.80
CA PHE A 330 10.84 14.21 20.66
C PHE A 330 11.23 14.97 21.92
N LYS A 331 10.41 15.94 22.32
CA LYS A 331 10.69 16.77 23.50
C LYS A 331 10.61 15.97 24.79
N ASN A 332 9.73 14.96 24.84
CA ASN A 332 9.49 14.15 26.02
C ASN A 332 8.82 12.81 25.68
N LYS A 333 8.77 11.89 26.66
CA LYS A 333 8.15 10.56 26.50
C LYS A 333 6.64 10.59 26.21
N ARG A 334 5.93 11.70 26.51
CA ARG A 334 4.50 11.81 26.18
C ARG A 334 4.28 11.98 24.68
N GLU A 335 5.14 12.75 24.02
CA GLU A 335 5.12 12.88 22.56
C GLU A 335 5.43 11.55 21.88
N ILE A 336 6.43 10.80 22.37
CA ILE A 336 6.75 9.45 21.86
C ILE A 336 5.54 8.51 22.02
N LYS A 337 4.90 8.52 23.20
CA LYS A 337 3.70 7.71 23.45
C LYS A 337 2.56 8.07 22.49
N LYS A 338 2.34 9.35 22.24
CA LYS A 338 1.33 9.82 21.29
C LYS A 338 1.66 9.35 19.87
N HIS A 339 2.91 9.50 19.45
CA HIS A 339 3.40 9.06 18.14
C HIS A 339 3.16 7.56 17.90
N LEU A 340 3.45 6.71 18.88
CA LEU A 340 3.21 5.27 18.80
C LEU A 340 1.72 4.92 18.62
N ILE A 341 0.84 5.63 19.31
CA ILE A 341 -0.62 5.42 19.22
C ILE A 341 -1.13 5.92 17.87
N ASP A 342 -0.78 7.14 17.48
CA ASP A 342 -1.33 7.80 16.29
C ASP A 342 -0.84 7.10 15.01
N ASN A 343 0.45 6.72 14.97
CA ASN A 343 1.05 6.14 13.76
C ASN A 343 1.02 4.62 13.71
N TYR A 344 0.97 3.91 14.84
CA TYR A 344 1.04 2.44 14.84
C TYR A 344 -0.09 1.77 15.62
N LYS A 345 -0.97 2.54 16.29
CA LYS A 345 -1.96 2.02 17.25
C LYS A 345 -1.33 1.23 18.40
N ILE A 346 -0.03 1.43 18.64
CA ILE A 346 0.71 0.75 19.69
C ILE A 346 0.59 1.56 20.98
N LYS A 347 0.03 0.95 22.02
CA LYS A 347 0.04 1.57 23.35
C LYS A 347 1.44 1.48 23.96
N PHE A 348 1.81 2.47 24.76
CA PHE A 348 3.05 2.45 25.52
C PHE A 348 2.77 2.58 27.03
N SER A 349 3.35 1.65 27.81
CA SER A 349 3.32 1.65 29.26
C SER A 349 4.74 1.68 29.81
N ASP A 350 5.05 2.70 30.62
CA ASP A 350 6.34 2.83 31.27
C ASP A 350 6.31 2.24 32.69
N SER A 351 7.48 1.87 33.20
CA SER A 351 7.65 1.39 34.57
C SER A 351 7.70 2.58 35.52
N THR A 352 6.96 2.51 36.63
CA THR A 352 7.02 3.54 37.68
C THR A 352 8.33 3.48 38.46
N LYS A 353 8.90 2.28 38.64
CA LYS A 353 10.13 2.06 39.41
C LYS A 353 11.41 2.23 38.59
N TYR A 354 11.41 1.76 37.35
CA TYR A 354 12.57 1.80 36.44
C TYR A 354 12.13 2.34 35.08
N PRO A 355 11.76 3.63 35.00
CA PRO A 355 11.24 4.23 33.78
C PRO A 355 12.31 4.26 32.69
N ILE A 356 11.97 3.93 31.45
CA ILE A 356 12.95 3.95 30.35
C ILE A 356 13.51 5.37 30.13
N ASN A 357 14.80 5.45 29.81
CA ASN A 357 15.46 6.68 29.38
C ASN A 357 14.81 7.20 28.08
N LYS A 358 14.58 8.52 28.00
CA LYS A 358 13.91 9.15 26.82
C LYS A 358 14.64 8.84 25.52
N ASP A 359 15.97 8.97 25.52
CA ASP A 359 16.77 8.87 24.31
C ASP A 359 16.80 7.44 23.77
N ILE A 360 16.90 6.45 24.67
CA ILE A 360 16.82 5.03 24.27
C ILE A 360 15.45 4.75 23.64
N LEU A 361 14.37 5.21 24.27
CA LEU A 361 13.02 5.03 23.74
C LEU A 361 12.85 5.74 22.39
N GLN A 362 13.39 6.96 22.26
CA GLN A 362 13.39 7.72 21.01
C GLN A 362 14.17 7.00 19.91
N ASP A 363 15.34 6.44 20.20
CA ASP A 363 16.12 5.67 19.24
C ASP A 363 15.37 4.42 18.78
N SER A 364 14.67 3.72 19.69
CA SER A 364 13.80 2.59 19.34
C SER A 364 12.65 3.00 18.42
N VAL A 365 12.00 4.13 18.69
CA VAL A 365 10.86 4.61 17.88
C VAL A 365 11.33 5.17 16.53
N ASN A 366 12.44 5.88 16.47
CA ASN A 366 13.03 6.33 15.21
C ASN A 366 13.49 5.13 14.36
N TRP A 367 14.00 4.06 14.98
CA TRP A 367 14.26 2.81 14.26
C TRP A 367 12.98 2.19 13.69
N LEU A 368 11.89 2.16 14.48
CA LEU A 368 10.58 1.67 14.04
C LEU A 368 10.03 2.49 12.87
N ASP A 369 10.14 3.82 12.94
CA ASP A 369 9.77 4.74 11.87
C ASP A 369 10.58 4.49 10.60
N LYS A 370 11.89 4.30 10.74
CA LYS A 370 12.74 3.93 9.61
C LYS A 370 12.30 2.59 9.00
N PHE A 371 11.99 1.59 9.83
CA PHE A 371 11.54 0.27 9.38
C PHE A 371 10.24 0.36 8.56
N HIS A 372 9.21 1.01 9.09
CA HIS A 372 7.92 1.14 8.40
C HIS A 372 7.96 2.10 7.21
N SER A 373 8.86 3.08 7.20
CA SER A 373 9.10 3.92 6.01
C SER A 373 9.82 3.14 4.91
N TYR A 374 10.75 2.25 5.30
CA TYR A 374 11.48 1.40 4.35
C TYR A 374 10.58 0.33 3.73
N PHE A 375 9.73 -0.28 4.56
CA PHE A 375 8.72 -1.25 4.18
C PHE A 375 7.34 -0.59 4.10
N GLU A 376 7.23 0.51 3.36
CA GLU A 376 5.97 1.24 3.17
C GLU A 376 4.88 0.28 2.64
N GLY A 377 3.74 0.22 3.33
CA GLY A 377 2.67 -0.73 3.04
C GLY A 377 2.65 -1.98 3.92
N PHE A 378 3.72 -2.25 4.69
CA PHE A 378 3.78 -3.43 5.55
C PHE A 378 2.71 -3.40 6.65
N LYS A 379 2.57 -2.25 7.32
CA LYS A 379 1.60 -2.06 8.41
C LYS A 379 0.16 -2.39 7.98
N GLU A 380 -0.20 -2.11 6.74
CA GLU A 380 -1.53 -2.35 6.18
C GLU A 380 -1.80 -3.84 5.92
N ILE A 381 -0.75 -4.62 5.69
CA ILE A 381 -0.84 -6.04 5.36
C ILE A 381 -0.41 -6.96 6.52
N ASP A 382 0.16 -6.39 7.58
CA ASP A 382 0.69 -7.12 8.73
C ASP A 382 -0.45 -7.87 9.43
N PRO A 383 -0.45 -9.21 9.40
CA PRO A 383 -1.53 -9.98 10.00
C PRO A 383 -1.48 -9.94 11.53
N VAL A 384 -0.32 -9.67 12.13
CA VAL A 384 -0.13 -9.73 13.59
C VAL A 384 -0.25 -8.33 14.18
N GLU A 385 -1.28 -8.10 14.99
CA GLU A 385 -1.38 -6.84 15.71
C GLU A 385 -0.47 -6.85 16.96
N LEU A 386 0.44 -5.87 17.08
CA LEU A 386 1.22 -5.60 18.30
C LEU A 386 0.54 -4.48 19.11
N PRO A 387 -0.26 -4.80 20.14
CA PRO A 387 -1.11 -3.79 20.77
C PRO A 387 -0.38 -2.91 21.78
N ILE A 388 0.75 -3.37 22.34
CA ILE A 388 1.41 -2.68 23.45
C ILE A 388 2.91 -2.97 23.56
N ILE A 389 3.68 -1.91 23.84
CA ILE A 389 5.06 -1.96 24.32
C ILE A 389 5.06 -1.63 25.82
N LYS A 390 5.73 -2.44 26.63
CA LYS A 390 5.80 -2.26 28.09
C LYS A 390 7.22 -2.26 28.63
N ILE A 391 7.51 -1.31 29.51
CA ILE A 391 8.70 -1.34 30.36
C ILE A 391 8.29 -1.93 31.71
N LYS A 392 8.96 -3.01 32.15
CA LYS A 392 8.63 -3.69 33.42
C LYS A 392 9.77 -3.59 34.41
N ALA A 393 9.42 -3.47 35.69
CA ALA A 393 10.40 -3.35 36.76
C ALA A 393 10.99 -4.69 37.25
N ARG A 394 10.26 -5.79 37.04
CA ARG A 394 10.62 -7.13 37.53
C ARG A 394 10.40 -8.14 36.41
N MET A 395 11.48 -8.48 35.73
CA MET A 395 11.54 -9.60 34.79
C MET A 395 12.96 -10.19 34.80
N ASN A 396 13.08 -11.48 34.50
CA ASN A 396 14.38 -12.17 34.48
C ASN A 396 15.13 -11.94 33.16
N ALA A 397 14.39 -11.83 32.05
CA ALA A 397 14.98 -11.52 30.75
C ALA A 397 15.25 -10.01 30.61
N VAL A 398 16.06 -9.63 29.63
CA VAL A 398 16.32 -8.22 29.29
C VAL A 398 15.18 -7.67 28.43
N GLY A 399 14.58 -8.52 27.61
CA GLY A 399 13.35 -8.27 26.86
C GLY A 399 12.65 -9.60 26.56
N TYR A 400 11.39 -9.52 26.14
CA TYR A 400 10.71 -10.63 25.47
C TYR A 400 9.56 -10.12 24.59
N TYR A 401 9.24 -10.90 23.57
CA TYR A 401 8.03 -10.79 22.76
C TYR A 401 7.06 -11.94 23.10
N GLN A 402 5.81 -11.60 23.43
CA GLN A 402 4.78 -12.58 23.74
C GLN A 402 3.65 -12.51 22.72
N TYR A 403 3.24 -13.67 22.20
CA TYR A 403 2.23 -13.79 21.15
C TYR A 403 1.38 -15.06 21.32
N TYR A 404 0.26 -15.13 20.58
CA TYR A 404 -0.59 -16.30 20.56
C TYR A 404 -0.17 -17.26 19.44
N ILE A 405 0.18 -18.50 19.78
CA ILE A 405 0.68 -19.50 18.80
C ILE A 405 -0.32 -19.77 17.66
N ASN A 406 -1.62 -19.76 17.98
CA ASN A 406 -2.71 -20.16 17.08
C ASN A 406 -3.53 -18.98 16.55
N LYS A 407 -3.13 -17.74 16.83
CA LYS A 407 -3.83 -16.54 16.36
C LYS A 407 -2.80 -15.51 15.86
N PRO A 408 -3.08 -14.76 14.78
CA PRO A 408 -2.18 -13.73 14.30
C PRO A 408 -2.29 -12.49 15.21
N GLN A 409 -1.81 -12.61 16.45
CA GLN A 409 -1.96 -11.58 17.47
C GLN A 409 -0.82 -11.64 18.49
N ALA A 410 -0.20 -10.49 18.75
CA ALA A 410 0.74 -10.32 19.84
C ALA A 410 0.02 -9.91 21.13
N VAL A 411 0.60 -10.31 22.26
CA VAL A 411 0.18 -9.85 23.60
C VAL A 411 0.92 -8.57 23.94
N GLU A 412 2.25 -8.59 23.89
CA GLU A 412 3.10 -7.45 24.22
C GLU A 412 4.55 -7.65 23.75
N LEU A 413 5.24 -6.53 23.54
CA LEU A 413 6.70 -6.45 23.54
C LEU A 413 7.13 -5.82 24.86
N ALA A 414 7.93 -6.52 25.66
CA ALA A 414 8.31 -6.07 26.99
C ALA A 414 9.83 -5.92 27.15
N LEU A 415 10.26 -4.85 27.79
CA LEU A 415 11.67 -4.57 28.11
C LEU A 415 11.87 -4.42 29.62
N ASN A 416 13.01 -4.91 30.11
CA ASN A 416 13.36 -4.82 31.52
C ASN A 416 13.91 -3.44 31.86
N GLY A 417 13.13 -2.62 32.55
CA GLY A 417 13.47 -1.23 32.86
C GLY A 417 14.82 -1.06 33.57
N ALA A 418 15.28 -2.07 34.32
CA ALA A 418 16.60 -2.03 34.97
C ALA A 418 17.77 -1.82 33.99
N TYR A 419 17.65 -2.27 32.74
CA TYR A 419 18.68 -2.15 31.70
C TYR A 419 18.52 -0.93 30.79
N PHE A 420 17.40 -0.21 30.88
CA PHE A 420 17.09 0.91 29.98
C PHE A 420 16.77 2.21 30.72
N THR A 421 16.79 2.23 32.06
CA THR A 421 16.54 3.46 32.83
C THR A 421 17.68 4.46 32.71
N ASP A 422 18.91 3.97 32.55
CA ASP A 422 20.13 4.76 32.42
C ASP A 422 20.88 4.41 31.13
N LYS A 423 21.30 5.44 30.39
CA LYS A 423 21.95 5.30 29.08
C LYS A 423 23.39 4.81 29.21
N GLY A 424 24.12 5.24 30.24
CA GLY A 424 25.48 4.79 30.49
C GLY A 424 25.51 3.29 30.83
N TYR A 425 24.65 2.86 31.76
CA TYR A 425 24.49 1.46 32.13
C TYR A 425 24.09 0.59 30.95
N ASN A 426 23.13 1.04 30.13
CA ASN A 426 22.70 0.32 28.93
C ASN A 426 23.88 0.09 27.96
N ASN A 427 24.68 1.13 27.69
CA ASN A 427 25.86 1.04 26.84
C ASN A 427 26.89 0.05 27.42
N SER A 428 27.23 0.17 28.70
CA SER A 428 28.20 -0.73 29.34
C SER A 428 27.73 -2.19 29.36
N TYR A 429 26.42 -2.42 29.54
CA TYR A 429 25.85 -3.76 29.45
C TYR A 429 25.99 -4.34 28.02
N ILE A 430 25.66 -3.56 27.00
CA ILE A 430 25.79 -3.97 25.60
C ILE A 430 27.25 -4.26 25.25
N GLU A 431 28.19 -3.41 25.67
CA GLU A 431 29.63 -3.62 25.47
C GLU A 431 30.11 -4.95 26.09
N GLN A 432 29.65 -5.27 27.29
CA GLN A 432 29.94 -6.57 27.93
C GLN A 432 29.34 -7.75 27.16
N CYS A 433 28.11 -7.61 26.65
CA CYS A 433 27.48 -8.63 25.82
C CYS A 433 28.20 -8.82 24.47
N ILE A 434 28.71 -7.76 23.85
CA ILE A 434 29.53 -7.82 22.65
C ILE A 434 30.86 -8.53 22.96
N LYS A 435 31.56 -8.13 24.03
CA LYS A 435 32.85 -8.70 24.44
C LYS A 435 32.78 -10.20 24.74
N SER A 436 31.69 -10.63 25.37
CA SER A 436 31.42 -12.05 25.67
C SER A 436 30.84 -12.84 24.49
N LYS A 437 30.63 -12.18 23.33
CA LYS A 437 29.90 -12.72 22.17
C LYS A 437 28.50 -13.21 22.51
N TRP A 438 27.92 -12.73 23.60
CA TRP A 438 26.54 -13.06 24.01
C TRP A 438 25.54 -12.53 22.99
N THR A 439 25.77 -11.33 22.45
CA THR A 439 24.94 -10.71 21.41
C THR A 439 25.77 -10.32 20.18
N VAL A 440 25.11 -9.73 19.19
CA VAL A 440 25.67 -9.36 17.89
C VAL A 440 26.74 -8.27 18.02
N ALA A 441 27.79 -8.37 17.21
CA ALA A 441 28.99 -7.53 17.34
C ALA A 441 28.74 -6.03 17.08
N ASN A 442 27.67 -5.68 16.39
CA ASN A 442 27.30 -4.31 16.03
C ASN A 442 26.09 -3.78 16.82
N ALA A 443 25.77 -4.40 17.96
CA ALA A 443 24.65 -4.02 18.79
C ALA A 443 24.73 -2.54 19.22
N LYS A 444 23.58 -1.85 19.13
CA LYS A 444 23.38 -0.45 19.54
C LYS A 444 22.44 -0.40 20.76
N PRO A 445 22.25 0.77 21.42
CA PRO A 445 21.40 0.89 22.63
C PRO A 445 19.98 0.33 22.49
N HIS A 446 19.37 0.49 21.31
CA HIS A 446 18.04 -0.01 21.00
C HIS A 446 18.02 -1.50 20.55
N LYS A 447 19.15 -2.22 20.57
CA LYS A 447 19.28 -3.57 20.01
C LYS A 447 18.27 -4.55 20.60
N THR A 448 18.02 -4.51 21.91
CA THR A 448 17.04 -5.42 22.52
C THR A 448 15.64 -5.17 21.98
N PHE A 449 15.23 -3.90 21.81
CA PHE A 449 13.95 -3.57 21.19
C PHE A 449 13.84 -4.16 19.77
N VAL A 450 14.89 -4.01 18.96
CA VAL A 450 14.93 -4.53 17.59
C VAL A 450 14.92 -6.05 17.54
N HIS A 451 15.60 -6.70 18.49
CA HIS A 451 15.55 -8.15 18.65
C HIS A 451 14.12 -8.63 18.93
N GLU A 452 13.44 -8.04 19.92
CA GLU A 452 12.05 -8.43 20.22
C GLU A 452 11.10 -8.13 19.05
N TYR A 453 11.33 -7.03 18.35
CA TYR A 453 10.58 -6.72 17.13
C TYR A 453 10.92 -7.70 15.99
N GLY A 454 12.12 -8.30 15.99
CA GLY A 454 12.48 -9.39 15.09
C GLY A 454 11.61 -10.64 15.28
N HIS A 455 11.24 -10.97 16.53
CA HIS A 455 10.25 -12.03 16.78
C HIS A 455 8.87 -11.68 16.26
N HIS A 456 8.47 -10.41 16.39
CA HIS A 456 7.22 -9.92 15.81
C HIS A 456 7.21 -10.09 14.28
N ILE A 457 8.29 -9.67 13.61
CA ILE A 457 8.43 -9.87 12.15
C ILE A 457 8.42 -11.35 11.76
N ALA A 458 9.08 -12.23 12.51
CA ALA A 458 9.03 -13.67 12.26
C ALA A 458 7.59 -14.21 12.32
N ASP A 459 6.81 -13.81 13.34
CA ASP A 459 5.42 -14.20 13.49
C ASP A 459 4.54 -13.66 12.36
N SER A 460 4.68 -12.37 12.01
CA SER A 460 4.00 -11.76 10.87
C SER A 460 4.30 -12.48 9.55
N MET A 461 5.58 -12.76 9.27
CA MET A 461 5.99 -13.46 8.05
C MET A 461 5.47 -14.90 7.99
N LYS A 462 5.43 -15.61 9.13
CA LYS A 462 4.83 -16.94 9.24
C LYS A 462 3.34 -16.92 8.87
N TRP A 463 2.58 -15.95 9.39
CA TRP A 463 1.16 -15.83 9.06
C TRP A 463 0.92 -15.39 7.60
N LEU A 464 1.77 -14.53 7.06
CA LEU A 464 1.74 -14.14 5.64
C LEU A 464 2.02 -15.32 4.70
N ASP A 465 2.98 -16.18 5.04
CA ASP A 465 3.23 -17.43 4.32
C ASP A 465 2.02 -18.37 4.43
N LYS A 466 1.44 -18.51 5.63
CA LYS A 466 0.26 -19.38 5.87
C LYS A 466 -0.95 -18.94 5.06
N ASP A 467 -1.24 -17.64 5.02
CA ASP A 467 -2.29 -17.05 4.19
C ASP A 467 -2.07 -17.30 2.69
N SER A 468 -0.79 -17.43 2.29
CA SER A 468 -0.37 -17.72 0.91
C SER A 468 -0.35 -19.23 0.61
N GLY A 469 -0.87 -20.08 1.52
CA GLY A 469 -0.93 -21.53 1.39
C GLY A 469 0.34 -22.28 1.82
N ILE A 470 1.32 -21.59 2.40
CA ILE A 470 2.59 -22.15 2.88
C ILE A 470 2.51 -22.28 4.41
N SER A 471 2.19 -23.47 4.91
CA SER A 471 2.07 -23.72 6.35
C SER A 471 3.27 -24.50 6.88
N SER A 472 3.94 -23.96 7.90
CA SER A 472 5.00 -24.67 8.65
C SER A 472 4.78 -24.54 10.15
N ASN A 473 4.91 -25.68 10.85
CA ASN A 473 4.93 -25.73 12.31
C ASN A 473 6.28 -25.29 12.90
N ASN A 474 7.35 -25.26 12.10
CA ASN A 474 8.72 -24.92 12.49
C ASN A 474 9.29 -23.79 11.62
N TRP A 475 8.48 -22.78 11.33
CA TRP A 475 8.78 -21.76 10.32
C TRP A 475 10.15 -21.07 10.50
N CYS A 476 10.51 -20.66 11.72
CA CYS A 476 11.82 -20.04 11.97
C CYS A 476 12.98 -20.99 11.67
N LYS A 477 12.85 -22.28 12.01
CA LYS A 477 13.85 -23.30 11.71
C LYS A 477 14.07 -23.42 10.22
N GLU A 478 13.00 -23.60 9.46
CA GLU A 478 13.07 -23.70 7.99
C GLU A 478 13.64 -22.42 7.37
N PHE A 479 13.25 -21.24 7.86
CA PHE A 479 13.78 -19.98 7.37
C PHE A 479 15.30 -19.89 7.58
N ILE A 480 15.79 -20.26 8.76
CA ILE A 480 17.22 -20.24 9.10
C ILE A 480 17.99 -21.30 8.32
N GLU A 481 17.47 -22.53 8.20
CA GLU A 481 18.10 -23.60 7.41
C GLU A 481 18.22 -23.19 5.93
N ASN A 482 17.17 -22.59 5.36
CA ASN A 482 17.23 -22.06 4.01
C ASN A 482 18.23 -20.89 3.89
N THR A 483 18.38 -20.07 4.94
CA THR A 483 19.38 -18.98 4.96
C THR A 483 20.80 -19.52 5.04
N ILE A 484 21.03 -20.59 5.80
CA ILE A 484 22.29 -21.33 5.86
C ILE A 484 22.63 -21.92 4.48
N SER A 485 21.65 -22.52 3.80
CA SER A 485 21.83 -23.04 2.43
C SER A 485 22.21 -21.94 1.45
N ASP A 486 21.53 -20.78 1.51
CA ASP A 486 21.87 -19.61 0.67
C ASP A 486 23.27 -19.08 0.98
N TYR A 487 23.68 -19.07 2.25
CA TYR A 487 25.01 -18.66 2.68
C TYR A 487 26.10 -19.62 2.16
N ASN A 488 25.92 -20.92 2.37
CA ASN A 488 26.82 -21.97 1.88
C ASN A 488 27.02 -21.86 0.38
N LYS A 489 25.92 -21.69 -0.37
CA LYS A 489 25.97 -21.51 -1.82
C LYS A 489 26.67 -20.22 -2.23
N LYS A 490 26.43 -19.10 -1.54
CA LYS A 490 27.00 -17.78 -1.88
C LYS A 490 28.50 -17.69 -1.59
N TYR A 491 28.96 -18.35 -0.53
CA TYR A 491 30.35 -18.26 -0.07
C TYR A 491 31.16 -19.54 -0.26
N ASN A 492 30.56 -20.60 -0.83
CA ASN A 492 31.16 -21.92 -0.99
C ASN A 492 31.68 -22.48 0.34
N GLU A 493 30.81 -22.44 1.36
CA GLU A 493 31.06 -22.88 2.73
C GLU A 493 30.17 -24.11 3.05
N ASP A 494 30.47 -24.81 4.14
CA ASP A 494 29.65 -25.92 4.66
C ASP A 494 29.32 -25.72 6.15
N ILE A 495 28.55 -24.66 6.43
CA ILE A 495 28.09 -24.37 7.79
C ILE A 495 26.75 -25.03 8.08
N SER A 496 26.48 -25.27 9.36
CA SER A 496 25.21 -25.75 9.90
C SER A 496 24.71 -24.82 11.00
N PHE A 497 23.55 -25.14 11.60
CA PHE A 497 23.02 -24.34 12.71
C PHE A 497 23.99 -24.21 13.90
N LYS A 498 24.88 -25.20 14.10
CA LYS A 498 25.91 -25.16 15.17
C LYS A 498 26.86 -23.97 15.03
N ASN A 499 27.06 -23.46 13.81
CA ASN A 499 27.94 -22.33 13.53
C ASN A 499 27.29 -20.97 13.81
N ILE A 500 25.96 -20.91 14.04
CA ILE A 500 25.25 -19.64 14.30
C ILE A 500 25.75 -18.95 15.58
N ALA A 501 26.17 -19.74 16.59
CA ALA A 501 26.75 -19.21 17.83
C ALA A 501 27.99 -18.33 17.58
N GLU A 502 28.76 -18.66 16.54
CA GLU A 502 29.96 -17.95 16.15
C GLU A 502 29.68 -16.87 15.09
N LEU A 503 28.87 -17.20 14.09
CA LEU A 503 28.56 -16.32 12.97
C LEU A 503 27.67 -15.13 13.35
N VAL A 504 26.83 -15.31 14.38
CA VAL A 504 25.87 -14.31 14.86
C VAL A 504 26.15 -14.03 16.34
N SER A 505 25.68 -14.87 17.26
CA SER A 505 25.95 -14.68 18.69
C SER A 505 25.66 -15.95 19.47
N ARG A 506 26.27 -16.12 20.64
CA ARG A 506 25.99 -17.27 21.52
C ARG A 506 24.49 -17.39 21.82
N TYR A 507 23.80 -16.27 22.00
CA TYR A 507 22.36 -16.26 22.22
C TYR A 507 21.58 -16.70 20.97
N GLY A 508 21.94 -16.21 19.80
CA GLY A 508 21.32 -16.63 18.53
C GLY A 508 21.54 -18.10 18.20
N GLY A 509 22.64 -18.69 18.67
CA GLY A 509 22.93 -20.12 18.52
C GLY A 509 22.10 -21.06 19.39
N THR A 510 21.21 -20.54 20.26
CA THR A 510 20.45 -21.38 21.20
C THR A 510 19.25 -22.10 20.56
N LYS A 511 18.44 -21.39 19.78
CA LYS A 511 17.27 -21.92 19.07
C LYS A 511 16.96 -21.07 17.83
N PRO A 512 16.28 -21.63 16.80
CA PRO A 512 16.05 -20.91 15.54
C PRO A 512 15.30 -19.59 15.66
N GLU A 513 14.43 -19.44 16.66
CA GLU A 513 13.73 -18.20 16.93
C GLU A 513 14.69 -17.10 17.39
N GLU A 514 15.65 -17.41 18.27
CA GLU A 514 16.69 -16.44 18.67
C GLU A 514 17.66 -16.20 17.53
N ALA A 515 17.98 -17.21 16.73
CA ALA A 515 18.81 -17.04 15.54
C ALA A 515 18.18 -16.01 14.59
N PHE A 516 16.87 -16.12 14.35
CA PHE A 516 16.14 -15.13 13.55
C PHE A 516 16.22 -13.74 14.17
N ALA A 517 15.84 -13.59 15.44
CA ALA A 517 15.77 -12.29 16.10
C ALA A 517 17.14 -11.62 16.27
N GLU A 518 18.19 -12.37 16.63
CA GLU A 518 19.57 -11.84 16.69
C GLU A 518 20.06 -11.44 15.31
N THR A 519 19.88 -12.28 14.29
CA THR A 519 20.36 -11.95 12.94
C THR A 519 19.59 -10.77 12.34
N PHE A 520 18.30 -10.66 12.66
CA PHE A 520 17.47 -9.50 12.34
C PHE A 520 17.99 -8.24 13.03
N ALA A 521 18.31 -8.30 14.33
CA ALA A 521 18.88 -7.18 15.06
C ALA A 521 20.27 -6.76 14.56
N GLU A 522 21.09 -7.71 14.11
CA GLU A 522 22.38 -7.38 13.49
C GLU A 522 22.21 -6.65 12.16
N TYR A 523 21.31 -7.11 11.30
CA TYR A 523 21.12 -6.51 9.98
C TYR A 523 20.34 -5.19 10.03
N PHE A 524 19.22 -5.17 10.74
CA PHE A 524 18.32 -4.02 10.77
C PHE A 524 18.65 -3.03 11.89
N GLY A 525 19.22 -3.46 13.02
CA GLY A 525 19.48 -2.62 14.20
C GLY A 525 20.91 -2.08 14.31
N GLY A 526 21.87 -2.64 13.58
CA GLY A 526 23.27 -2.26 13.65
C GLY A 526 23.82 -1.73 12.33
N GLU A 527 25.09 -1.30 12.37
CA GLU A 527 25.85 -0.89 11.18
C GLU A 527 26.80 -2.01 10.78
N ASN A 528 27.17 -2.08 9.49
CA ASN A 528 28.15 -3.03 8.97
C ASN A 528 27.91 -4.50 9.39
N PRO A 529 26.70 -5.07 9.15
CA PRO A 529 26.38 -6.45 9.54
C PRO A 529 27.37 -7.46 8.93
N ARG A 530 27.60 -8.60 9.59
CA ARG A 530 28.46 -9.68 9.06
C ARG A 530 27.83 -10.38 7.86
N LYS A 531 28.63 -11.20 7.16
CA LYS A 531 28.24 -11.91 5.92
C LYS A 531 26.93 -12.70 6.09
N PHE A 532 26.79 -13.46 7.18
CA PHE A 532 25.57 -14.23 7.44
C PHE A 532 24.35 -13.33 7.62
N ALA A 533 24.47 -12.28 8.45
CA ALA A 533 23.41 -11.30 8.63
C ALA A 533 23.04 -10.56 7.34
N LYS A 534 24.00 -10.31 6.43
CA LYS A 534 23.69 -9.75 5.10
C LYS A 534 22.81 -10.68 4.26
N VAL A 535 23.13 -11.97 4.20
CA VAL A 535 22.33 -12.96 3.46
C VAL A 535 20.93 -13.08 4.05
N PHE A 536 20.83 -13.17 5.38
CA PHE A 536 19.56 -13.16 6.10
C PHE A 536 18.74 -11.90 5.82
N GLY A 537 19.35 -10.72 5.96
CA GLY A 537 18.69 -9.44 5.78
C GLY A 537 18.18 -9.23 4.37
N GLU A 538 19.00 -9.53 3.36
CA GLU A 538 18.59 -9.50 1.94
C GLU A 538 17.36 -10.41 1.68
N LYS A 539 17.30 -11.56 2.36
CA LYS A 539 16.18 -12.50 2.26
C LYS A 539 14.90 -11.97 2.93
N VAL A 540 15.01 -11.41 4.13
CA VAL A 540 13.88 -10.76 4.83
C VAL A 540 13.37 -9.58 4.02
N GLU A 541 14.26 -8.71 3.56
CA GLU A 541 13.90 -7.57 2.71
C GLU A 541 13.11 -7.99 1.48
N LYS A 542 13.62 -9.00 0.77
CA LYS A 542 12.96 -9.55 -0.42
C LYS A 542 11.56 -10.08 -0.08
N LYS A 543 11.43 -10.93 0.93
CA LYS A 543 10.15 -11.50 1.33
C LYS A 543 9.12 -10.45 1.75
N LEU A 544 9.51 -9.50 2.62
CA LEU A 544 8.58 -8.45 3.07
C LEU A 544 8.09 -7.59 1.90
N LYS A 545 9.00 -7.20 0.98
CA LYS A 545 8.63 -6.45 -0.22
C LYS A 545 7.77 -7.26 -1.18
N GLU A 546 7.96 -8.58 -1.26
CA GLU A 546 7.07 -9.48 -2.02
C GLU A 546 5.67 -9.50 -1.41
N TYR A 547 5.54 -9.67 -0.09
CA TYR A 547 4.22 -9.62 0.57
C TYR A 547 3.51 -8.29 0.34
N ILE A 548 4.22 -7.17 0.50
CA ILE A 548 3.68 -5.83 0.25
C ILE A 548 3.18 -5.71 -1.20
N LYS A 549 3.94 -6.21 -2.17
CA LYS A 549 3.54 -6.20 -3.59
C LYS A 549 2.35 -7.11 -3.89
N MET A 550 2.20 -8.22 -3.16
CA MET A 550 1.12 -9.19 -3.37
C MET A 550 -0.19 -8.75 -2.72
N LYS A 551 -0.14 -8.13 -1.54
CA LYS A 551 -1.34 -7.74 -0.77
C LYS A 551 -1.68 -6.24 -0.84
N GLY A 552 -0.76 -5.38 -1.31
CA GLY A 552 -0.92 -3.92 -1.38
C GLY A 552 -1.25 -3.37 -2.77
#